data_AF-A0A3N4PPF5-F1
#
_entry.id   AF-A0A3N4PPF5-F1
#
_cell.length_a   1.000
_cell.length_b   1.000
_cell.length_c   1.000
_cell.angle_alpha   90.00
_cell.angle_beta   90.00
_cell.angle_gamma   90.00
#
_symmetry.space_group_name_H-M   'P 1'
#
loop_
_entity.id
_entity.type
_entity.pdbx_description
1 polymer ?
#
loop_
_entity_poly.entity_id
_entity_poly.type
_entity_poly.pdbx_seq_one_letter_code
_entity_poly.pdbx_strand_id
1 'polypeptide(L)'
;MDQLKLKLQEYYQQYQKLEKQPSGKAAEGEEDTVQELENDILTQFGLPVSKRFVQILHDFVNHSVVNDQLLDYVSKKLRTAARKYLLSPVMSDQELLTQARDQKRSPYDVLPELGYPAHEYAIFLVGELLYRRNMAPQDILDELKNVQKHKSWEDLAVLSKMHNYSTHELYGKLKKLQVRFVDDFVQHLHRQEVAKPQNKRLTPAEEGYKPNYKTISKIQVEDIVFDDNTTPSLFGKIRNGRSYSRITIGLEFSELNQLLMSGGELGVEISNAIKKRLANRAAEKPLVIDIKAEFGEALKLDNCYLEVYKPQHKEGGKWMEDKDAFYFVDKILSKKEFEKKAKEEEVKTKIQECLELIGGSYVYYQRLRRLGITEEEAKLRAGLQDELLFKLSSYLNKLKD
;
A
#
# COMPACT_ATOMS: atom_id res chain seq x y z
N MET A 1 -9.69 -41.29 -8.65
CA MET A 1 -8.89 -40.08 -8.38
C MET A 1 -8.86 -39.90 -6.88
N ASP A 2 -7.67 -39.77 -6.29
CA ASP A 2 -7.52 -39.59 -4.85
C ASP A 2 -8.36 -38.37 -4.39
N GLN A 3 -9.22 -38.55 -3.39
CA GLN A 3 -10.03 -37.45 -2.81
C GLN A 3 -9.16 -36.24 -2.44
N LEU A 4 -7.90 -36.48 -2.10
CA LEU A 4 -6.90 -35.47 -1.79
C LEU A 4 -6.46 -34.64 -3.00
N LYS A 5 -6.32 -35.28 -4.17
CA LYS A 5 -6.00 -34.57 -5.44
C LYS A 5 -7.16 -33.67 -5.84
N LEU A 6 -8.40 -34.12 -5.61
CA LEU A 6 -9.60 -33.31 -5.84
C LEU A 6 -9.63 -32.07 -4.94
N LYS A 7 -9.37 -32.22 -3.64
CA LYS A 7 -9.32 -31.08 -2.69
C LYS A 7 -8.20 -30.08 -3.01
N LEU A 8 -7.01 -30.55 -3.40
CA LEU A 8 -5.92 -29.66 -3.83
C LEU A 8 -6.28 -28.92 -5.13
N GLN A 9 -6.99 -29.57 -6.04
CA GLN A 9 -7.46 -28.95 -7.28
C GLN A 9 -8.57 -27.92 -7.01
N GLU A 10 -9.50 -28.21 -6.11
CA GLU A 10 -10.54 -27.27 -5.65
C GLU A 10 -9.91 -26.04 -4.98
N TYR A 11 -8.93 -26.26 -4.08
CA TYR A 11 -8.17 -25.20 -3.43
C TYR A 11 -7.48 -24.27 -4.44
N TYR A 12 -6.79 -24.83 -5.44
CA TYR A 12 -6.16 -24.05 -6.51
C TYR A 12 -7.17 -23.22 -7.32
N GLN A 13 -8.32 -23.81 -7.67
CA GLN A 13 -9.35 -23.12 -8.44
C GLN A 13 -9.99 -21.96 -7.67
N GLN A 14 -10.20 -22.12 -6.36
CA GLN A 14 -10.76 -21.06 -5.52
C GLN A 14 -9.76 -19.92 -5.33
N TYR A 15 -8.49 -20.24 -5.09
CA TYR A 15 -7.46 -19.21 -4.93
C TYR A 15 -7.20 -18.41 -6.23
N GLN A 16 -7.23 -19.06 -7.40
CA GLN A 16 -7.17 -18.35 -8.69
C GLN A 16 -8.39 -17.46 -8.96
N LYS A 17 -9.57 -17.79 -8.40
CA LYS A 17 -10.75 -16.93 -8.51
C LYS A 17 -10.60 -15.68 -7.64
N LEU A 18 -10.01 -15.81 -6.46
CA LEU A 18 -9.69 -14.69 -5.58
C LEU A 18 -8.66 -13.74 -6.19
N GLU A 19 -7.59 -14.23 -6.82
CA GLU A 19 -6.61 -13.38 -7.52
C GLU A 19 -7.19 -12.65 -8.75
N LYS A 20 -8.19 -13.23 -9.41
CA LYS A 20 -8.85 -12.63 -10.59
C LYS A 20 -9.95 -11.64 -10.24
N GLN A 21 -10.38 -11.56 -8.98
CA GLN A 21 -11.27 -10.50 -8.53
C GLN A 21 -10.45 -9.23 -8.23
N PRO A 22 -10.85 -8.06 -8.76
CA PRO A 22 -10.17 -6.81 -8.43
C PRO A 22 -10.30 -6.54 -6.93
N SER A 23 -9.16 -6.28 -6.29
CA SER A 23 -9.00 -5.94 -4.89
C SER A 23 -10.02 -4.88 -4.45
N GLY A 24 -10.99 -5.30 -3.63
CA GLY A 24 -12.03 -4.42 -3.10
C GLY A 24 -13.38 -5.07 -2.85
N LYS A 25 -13.59 -6.31 -3.32
CA LYS A 25 -14.80 -7.10 -3.01
C LYS A 25 -14.51 -8.58 -2.75
N ALA A 26 -13.45 -8.91 -2.02
CA ALA A 26 -13.47 -10.21 -1.34
C ALA A 26 -14.63 -10.14 -0.34
N ALA A 27 -15.74 -10.80 -0.66
CA ALA A 27 -16.82 -10.96 0.30
C ALA A 27 -16.20 -11.70 1.51
N GLU A 28 -16.45 -11.23 2.73
CA GLU A 28 -15.89 -11.81 3.96
C GLU A 28 -16.08 -13.36 4.03
N GLY A 29 -17.05 -13.93 3.32
CA GLY A 29 -17.25 -15.37 3.21
C GLY A 29 -16.36 -16.14 2.21
N GLU A 30 -15.71 -15.52 1.21
CA GLU A 30 -14.84 -16.26 0.27
C GLU A 30 -13.45 -16.53 0.88
N GLU A 31 -12.91 -15.64 1.71
CA GLU A 31 -11.65 -15.89 2.45
C GLU A 31 -11.81 -17.00 3.50
N ASP A 32 -12.96 -17.03 4.18
CA ASP A 32 -13.29 -18.09 5.14
C ASP A 32 -13.33 -19.47 4.47
N THR A 33 -13.88 -19.59 3.26
CA THR A 33 -13.93 -20.87 2.53
C THR A 33 -12.55 -21.41 2.15
N VAL A 34 -11.59 -20.53 1.83
CA VAL A 34 -10.22 -20.94 1.53
C VAL A 34 -9.50 -21.40 2.80
N GLN A 35 -9.70 -20.71 3.91
CA GLN A 35 -9.14 -21.11 5.21
C GLN A 35 -9.71 -22.44 5.71
N GLU A 36 -11.00 -22.70 5.49
CA GLU A 36 -11.62 -24.00 5.77
C GLU A 36 -10.99 -25.13 4.96
N LEU A 37 -10.74 -24.90 3.65
CA LEU A 37 -10.05 -25.88 2.81
C LEU A 37 -8.60 -26.13 3.24
N GLU A 38 -7.86 -25.09 3.65
CA GLU A 38 -6.51 -25.26 4.20
C GLU A 38 -6.53 -26.13 5.45
N ASN A 39 -7.47 -25.86 6.36
CA ASN A 39 -7.67 -26.64 7.58
C ASN A 39 -7.99 -28.10 7.27
N ASP A 40 -8.90 -28.33 6.32
CA ASP A 40 -9.29 -29.67 5.87
C ASP A 40 -8.13 -30.46 5.28
N ILE A 41 -7.33 -29.84 4.41
CA ILE A 41 -6.20 -30.49 3.75
C ILE A 41 -5.12 -30.83 4.78
N LEU A 42 -4.76 -29.89 5.66
CA LEU A 42 -3.72 -30.11 6.67
C LEU A 42 -4.14 -31.13 7.72
N THR A 43 -5.40 -31.11 8.15
CA THR A 43 -5.95 -32.08 9.11
C THR A 43 -5.91 -33.51 8.55
N GLN A 44 -6.12 -33.72 7.25
CA GLN A 44 -5.97 -35.04 6.62
C GLN A 44 -4.55 -35.62 6.72
N PHE A 45 -3.54 -34.75 6.83
CA PHE A 45 -2.15 -35.16 7.04
C PHE A 45 -1.73 -35.19 8.52
N GLY A 46 -2.63 -34.87 9.45
CA GLY A 46 -2.31 -34.72 10.87
C GLY A 46 -1.41 -33.53 11.17
N LEU A 47 -1.45 -32.50 10.31
CA LEU A 47 -0.68 -31.27 10.45
C LEU A 47 -1.57 -30.16 11.03
N PRO A 48 -1.06 -29.36 11.99
CA PRO A 48 -1.78 -28.18 12.46
C PRO A 48 -1.78 -27.08 11.37
N VAL A 49 -2.74 -26.15 11.43
CA VAL A 49 -2.84 -25.01 10.49
C VAL A 49 -1.81 -23.93 10.83
N SER A 50 -0.53 -24.30 10.83
CA SER A 50 0.58 -23.38 11.05
C SER A 50 0.94 -22.66 9.76
N LYS A 51 1.47 -21.44 9.88
CA LYS A 51 1.96 -20.66 8.73
C LYS A 51 2.97 -21.46 7.91
N ARG A 52 3.83 -22.24 8.56
CA ARG A 52 4.81 -23.10 7.88
C ARG A 52 4.18 -24.16 6.98
N PHE A 53 3.07 -24.77 7.37
CA PHE A 53 2.41 -25.80 6.56
C PHE A 53 1.48 -25.18 5.51
N VAL A 54 0.81 -24.07 5.84
CA VAL A 54 0.02 -23.27 4.89
C VAL A 54 0.90 -22.73 3.76
N GLN A 55 2.13 -22.31 4.05
CA GLN A 55 3.08 -21.87 3.01
C GLN A 55 3.33 -22.94 1.93
N ILE A 56 3.27 -24.24 2.29
CA ILE A 56 3.42 -25.32 1.30
C ILE A 56 2.26 -25.31 0.29
N LEU A 57 1.06 -24.95 0.74
CA LEU A 57 -0.13 -24.79 -0.09
C LEU A 57 -0.08 -23.48 -0.90
N HIS A 58 0.39 -22.38 -0.32
CA HIS A 58 0.56 -21.10 -1.04
C HIS A 58 1.63 -21.21 -2.14
N ASP A 59 2.75 -21.87 -1.85
CA ASP A 59 3.79 -22.18 -2.84
C ASP A 59 3.22 -22.98 -4.02
N PHE A 60 2.25 -23.87 -3.76
CA PHE A 60 1.59 -24.66 -4.80
C PHE A 60 0.73 -23.80 -5.73
N VAL A 61 0.00 -22.82 -5.19
CA VAL A 61 -0.89 -21.96 -5.98
C VAL A 61 -0.12 -20.96 -6.85
N ASN A 62 1.07 -20.54 -6.41
CA ASN A 62 1.93 -19.64 -7.19
C ASN A 62 2.45 -20.25 -8.51
N HIS A 63 2.23 -21.54 -8.76
CA HIS A 63 2.55 -22.17 -10.04
C HIS A 63 1.46 -21.89 -11.08
N SER A 64 1.88 -21.51 -12.30
CA SER A 64 0.96 -21.08 -13.37
C SER A 64 0.04 -22.18 -13.93
N VAL A 65 0.36 -23.46 -13.70
CA VAL A 65 -0.41 -24.61 -14.22
C VAL A 65 -0.42 -25.75 -13.21
N VAL A 66 -1.60 -26.29 -12.89
CA VAL A 66 -1.75 -27.55 -12.15
C VAL A 66 -1.60 -28.72 -13.10
N ASN A 67 -0.65 -29.61 -12.79
CA ASN A 67 -0.53 -30.91 -13.43
C ASN A 67 -0.46 -32.02 -12.37
N ASP A 68 -0.70 -33.27 -12.76
CA ASP A 68 -0.70 -34.41 -11.83
C ASP A 68 0.65 -34.59 -11.12
N GLN A 69 1.75 -34.23 -11.78
CA GLN A 69 3.11 -34.30 -11.21
C GLN A 69 3.30 -33.30 -10.05
N LEU A 70 2.74 -32.11 -10.17
CA LEU A 70 2.77 -31.07 -9.13
C LEU A 70 1.90 -31.47 -7.95
N LEU A 71 0.71 -32.03 -8.20
CA LEU A 71 -0.16 -32.58 -7.16
C LEU A 71 0.55 -33.70 -6.38
N ASP A 72 1.24 -34.60 -7.08
CA ASP A 72 2.03 -35.66 -6.45
C ASP A 72 3.24 -35.10 -5.67
N TYR A 73 3.90 -34.06 -6.18
CA TYR A 73 4.99 -33.38 -5.50
C TYR A 73 4.55 -32.73 -4.18
N VAL A 74 3.45 -31.98 -4.20
CA VAL A 74 2.89 -31.30 -3.02
C VAL A 74 2.39 -32.33 -2.00
N SER A 75 1.68 -33.36 -2.45
CA SER A 75 1.28 -34.49 -1.61
C SER A 75 2.48 -35.16 -0.94
N LYS A 76 3.58 -35.38 -1.67
CA LYS A 76 4.82 -35.95 -1.10
C LYS A 76 5.49 -35.01 -0.09
N LYS A 77 5.49 -33.70 -0.35
CA LYS A 77 6.04 -32.66 0.54
C LYS A 77 5.23 -32.59 1.84
N LEU A 78 3.89 -32.59 1.76
CA LEU A 78 2.99 -32.65 2.92
C LEU A 78 3.16 -33.95 3.71
N ARG A 79 3.26 -35.12 3.06
CA ARG A 79 3.54 -36.40 3.74
C ARG A 79 4.87 -36.41 4.46
N THR A 80 5.90 -35.81 3.87
CA THR A 80 7.23 -35.72 4.48
C THR A 80 7.22 -34.76 5.67
N ALA A 81 6.51 -33.63 5.55
CA ALA A 81 6.29 -32.69 6.64
C ALA A 81 5.52 -33.34 7.80
N ALA A 82 4.42 -34.04 7.49
CA ALA A 82 3.63 -34.83 8.44
C ALA A 82 4.47 -35.90 9.13
N ARG A 83 5.24 -36.68 8.37
CA ARG A 83 6.13 -37.69 8.95
C ARG A 83 7.15 -37.07 9.91
N LYS A 84 7.73 -35.92 9.56
CA LYS A 84 8.67 -35.23 10.45
C LYS A 84 7.99 -34.69 11.71
N TYR A 85 6.76 -34.17 11.57
CA TYR A 85 5.98 -33.63 12.69
C TYR A 85 5.50 -34.74 13.64
N LEU A 86 4.92 -35.81 13.11
CA LEU A 86 4.41 -36.95 13.89
C LEU A 86 5.50 -37.78 14.56
N LEU A 87 6.72 -37.78 13.99
CA LEU A 87 7.90 -38.42 14.62
C LEU A 87 8.63 -37.50 15.60
N SER A 88 8.19 -36.25 15.76
CA SER A 88 8.80 -35.35 16.75
C SER A 88 8.45 -35.79 18.18
N PRO A 89 9.32 -35.55 19.16
CA PRO A 89 9.05 -35.92 20.54
C PRO A 89 7.79 -35.21 21.03
N VAL A 90 6.92 -35.95 21.73
CA VAL A 90 5.74 -35.37 22.38
C VAL A 90 6.23 -34.47 23.50
N MET A 91 6.04 -33.16 23.35
CA MET A 91 6.35 -32.16 24.37
C MET A 91 5.06 -31.77 25.07
N SER A 92 5.14 -31.42 26.36
CA SER A 92 4.02 -30.78 27.04
C SER A 92 3.78 -29.35 26.50
N ASP A 93 2.56 -28.85 26.59
CA ASP A 93 2.21 -27.47 26.17
C ASP A 93 3.16 -26.42 26.78
N GLN A 94 3.58 -26.64 28.03
CA GLN A 94 4.47 -25.74 28.75
C GLN A 94 5.90 -25.78 28.20
N GLU A 95 6.41 -26.96 27.88
CA GLU A 95 7.72 -27.12 27.24
C GLU A 95 7.72 -26.55 25.82
N LEU A 96 6.61 -26.72 25.10
CA LEU A 96 6.44 -26.17 23.75
C LEU A 96 6.47 -24.64 23.77
N LEU A 97 5.76 -23.99 24.69
CA LEU A 97 5.84 -22.53 24.86
C LEU A 97 7.22 -22.06 25.31
N THR A 98 7.88 -22.81 26.20
CA THR A 98 9.23 -22.48 26.66
C THR A 98 10.22 -22.52 25.49
N GLN A 99 10.19 -23.60 24.71
CA GLN A 99 11.01 -23.75 23.52
C GLN A 99 10.66 -22.70 22.46
N ALA A 100 9.38 -22.39 22.26
CA ALA A 100 8.93 -21.37 21.33
C ALA A 100 9.45 -19.98 21.69
N ARG A 101 9.47 -19.63 22.97
CA ARG A 101 10.08 -18.40 23.48
C ARG A 101 11.58 -18.36 23.21
N ASP A 102 12.29 -19.42 23.56
CA ASP A 102 13.75 -19.49 23.44
C ASP A 102 14.21 -19.45 21.97
N GLN A 103 13.44 -20.05 21.08
CA GLN A 103 13.67 -20.06 19.63
C GLN A 103 12.99 -18.91 18.88
N LYS A 104 12.25 -18.04 19.58
CA LYS A 104 11.43 -16.94 19.00
C LYS A 104 10.56 -17.41 17.82
N ARG A 105 9.90 -18.56 17.98
CA ARG A 105 9.02 -19.13 16.94
C ARG A 105 7.82 -18.21 16.70
N SER A 106 7.34 -18.15 15.46
CA SER A 106 6.16 -17.35 15.12
C SER A 106 4.93 -17.77 15.94
N PRO A 107 4.16 -16.85 16.55
CA PRO A 107 2.91 -17.18 17.25
C PRO A 107 1.92 -17.93 16.36
N TYR A 108 1.91 -17.64 15.06
CA TYR A 108 1.08 -18.33 14.06
C TYR A 108 1.46 -19.79 13.82
N ASP A 109 2.67 -20.21 14.24
CA ASP A 109 3.06 -21.61 14.18
C ASP A 109 2.82 -22.34 15.51
N VAL A 110 2.95 -21.62 16.62
CA VAL A 110 2.89 -22.17 17.98
C VAL A 110 1.44 -22.38 18.43
N LEU A 111 0.53 -21.44 18.14
CA LEU A 111 -0.86 -21.53 18.55
C LEU A 111 -1.59 -22.76 17.97
N PRO A 112 -1.45 -23.06 16.66
CA PRO A 112 -2.06 -24.26 16.08
C PRO A 112 -1.47 -25.56 16.63
N GLU A 113 -0.18 -25.60 16.97
CA GLU A 113 0.46 -26.77 17.62
C GLU A 113 -0.11 -27.04 19.03
N LEU A 114 -0.50 -25.97 19.73
CA LEU A 114 -1.16 -26.05 21.04
C LEU A 114 -2.68 -26.27 20.95
N GLY A 115 -3.26 -26.30 19.75
CA GLY A 115 -4.69 -26.45 19.54
C GLY A 115 -5.52 -25.18 19.80
N TYR A 116 -4.90 -24.01 19.81
CA TYR A 116 -5.58 -22.72 19.93
C TYR A 116 -5.71 -22.03 18.56
N PRO A 117 -6.82 -21.30 18.31
CA PRO A 117 -6.95 -20.50 17.10
C PRO A 117 -5.91 -19.38 17.08
N ALA A 118 -5.47 -19.00 15.88
CA ALA A 118 -4.59 -17.85 15.66
C ALA A 118 -5.36 -16.52 15.77
N HIS A 119 -6.10 -16.33 16.86
CA HIS A 119 -6.87 -15.13 17.15
C HIS A 119 -5.95 -13.99 17.62
N GLU A 120 -6.34 -12.73 17.37
CA GLU A 120 -5.53 -11.54 17.73
C GLU A 120 -5.11 -11.53 19.20
N TYR A 121 -6.03 -11.93 20.10
CA TYR A 121 -5.74 -12.05 21.53
C TYR A 121 -4.69 -13.14 21.83
N ALA A 122 -4.81 -14.32 21.21
CA ALA A 122 -3.84 -15.40 21.42
C ALA A 122 -2.46 -15.03 20.88
N ILE A 123 -2.42 -14.34 19.74
CA ILE A 123 -1.20 -13.79 19.15
C ILE A 123 -0.58 -12.73 20.08
N PHE A 124 -1.39 -11.89 20.72
CA PHE A 124 -0.92 -10.93 21.71
C PHE A 124 -0.32 -11.62 22.94
N LEU A 125 -0.98 -12.65 23.50
CA LEU A 125 -0.46 -13.38 24.66
C LEU A 125 0.90 -14.02 24.37
N VAL A 126 1.06 -14.68 23.22
CA VAL A 126 2.33 -15.35 22.85
C VAL A 126 3.37 -14.34 22.35
N GLY A 127 3.00 -13.45 21.43
CA GLY A 127 3.92 -12.54 20.78
C GLY A 127 4.39 -11.38 21.66
N GLU A 128 3.51 -10.82 22.48
CA GLU A 128 3.82 -9.67 23.34
C GLU A 128 4.14 -10.12 24.77
N LEU A 129 3.24 -10.85 25.44
CA LEU A 129 3.42 -11.15 26.86
C LEU A 129 4.50 -12.21 27.09
N LEU A 130 4.48 -13.33 26.35
CA LEU A 130 5.47 -14.39 26.50
C LEU A 130 6.85 -13.97 25.96
N TYR A 131 6.92 -13.40 24.75
CA TYR A 131 8.23 -13.12 24.12
C TYR A 131 8.86 -11.78 24.53
N ARG A 132 8.08 -10.70 24.63
CA ARG A 132 8.63 -9.37 24.94
C ARG A 132 8.63 -9.07 26.43
N ARG A 133 7.53 -9.39 27.12
CA ARG A 133 7.41 -9.16 28.57
C ARG A 133 7.93 -10.33 29.41
N ASN A 134 8.39 -11.41 28.77
CA ASN A 134 8.98 -12.60 29.39
C ASN A 134 8.12 -13.20 30.53
N MET A 135 6.80 -13.23 30.32
CA MET A 135 5.86 -13.82 31.27
C MET A 135 6.04 -15.34 31.38
N ALA A 136 5.63 -15.93 32.51
CA ALA A 136 5.75 -17.37 32.69
C ALA A 136 4.85 -18.13 31.69
N PRO A 137 5.34 -19.18 31.02
CA PRO A 137 4.53 -19.99 30.09
C PRO A 137 3.23 -20.53 30.71
N GLN A 138 3.24 -20.82 32.01
CA GLN A 138 2.06 -21.30 32.73
C GLN A 138 0.94 -20.27 32.79
N ASP A 139 1.26 -18.99 33.07
CA ASP A 139 0.27 -17.92 33.14
C ASP A 139 -0.42 -17.70 31.79
N ILE A 140 0.35 -17.86 30.69
CA ILE A 140 -0.15 -17.75 29.32
C ILE A 140 -1.06 -18.94 28.98
N LEU A 141 -0.70 -20.17 29.37
CA LEU A 141 -1.54 -21.35 29.15
C LEU A 141 -2.84 -21.27 29.94
N ASP A 142 -2.79 -20.83 31.19
CA ASP A 142 -3.97 -20.72 32.03
C ASP A 142 -4.95 -19.70 31.43
N GLU A 143 -4.44 -18.58 30.92
CA GLU A 143 -5.25 -17.58 30.22
C GLU A 143 -5.83 -18.12 28.90
N LEU A 144 -5.04 -18.80 28.07
CA LEU A 144 -5.50 -19.41 26.82
C LEU A 144 -6.62 -20.44 27.06
N LYS A 145 -6.44 -21.30 28.08
CA LYS A 145 -7.45 -22.29 28.51
C LYS A 145 -8.72 -21.59 29.00
N ASN A 146 -8.57 -20.50 29.76
CA ASN A 146 -9.71 -19.76 30.29
C ASN A 146 -10.56 -19.15 29.16
N VAL A 147 -9.93 -18.48 28.20
CA VAL A 147 -10.63 -17.87 27.06
C VAL A 147 -11.28 -18.93 26.16
N GLN A 148 -10.61 -20.07 25.93
CA GLN A 148 -11.18 -21.16 25.12
C GLN A 148 -12.37 -21.82 25.82
N LYS A 149 -12.29 -22.05 27.13
CA LYS A 149 -13.39 -22.64 27.92
C LYS A 149 -14.66 -21.80 27.87
N HIS A 150 -14.51 -20.48 27.85
CA HIS A 150 -15.63 -19.55 27.82
C HIS A 150 -16.01 -19.06 26.42
N LYS A 151 -15.34 -19.56 25.36
CA LYS A 151 -15.53 -19.15 23.96
C LYS A 151 -15.54 -17.63 23.76
N SER A 152 -14.71 -16.91 24.52
CA SER A 152 -14.74 -15.45 24.58
C SER A 152 -13.87 -14.76 23.52
N TRP A 153 -13.44 -15.48 22.47
CA TRP A 153 -12.59 -14.95 21.40
C TRP A 153 -13.29 -13.81 20.64
N GLU A 154 -14.52 -14.03 20.19
CA GLU A 154 -15.32 -13.04 19.47
C GLU A 154 -15.64 -11.83 20.35
N ASP A 155 -15.99 -12.06 21.62
CA ASP A 155 -16.24 -11.00 22.60
C ASP A 155 -15.02 -10.08 22.75
N LEU A 156 -13.80 -10.64 22.69
CA LEU A 156 -12.53 -9.87 22.75
C LEU A 156 -12.25 -9.11 21.46
N ALA A 157 -12.55 -9.69 20.29
CA ALA A 157 -12.39 -9.02 19.00
C ALA A 157 -13.38 -7.85 18.80
N VAL A 158 -14.60 -8.00 19.30
CA VAL A 158 -15.59 -6.92 19.27
C VAL A 158 -15.16 -5.80 20.22
N LEU A 159 -14.68 -6.16 21.40
CA LEU A 159 -14.28 -5.20 22.43
C LEU A 159 -13.01 -4.41 22.06
N SER A 160 -12.08 -5.00 21.30
CA SER A 160 -10.89 -4.28 20.84
C SER A 160 -11.18 -3.15 19.87
N LYS A 161 -12.28 -3.24 19.11
CA LYS A 161 -12.73 -2.23 18.14
C LYS A 161 -13.50 -1.06 18.77
N MET A 162 -13.76 -1.10 20.08
CA MET A 162 -14.57 -0.10 20.78
C MET A 162 -13.71 0.95 21.50
N HIS A 163 -14.02 2.23 21.30
CA HIS A 163 -13.30 3.34 21.93
C HIS A 163 -13.55 3.47 23.45
N ASN A 164 -14.74 3.09 23.93
CA ASN A 164 -15.13 3.16 25.36
C ASN A 164 -15.38 1.76 25.94
N TYR A 165 -14.41 0.87 25.78
CA TYR A 165 -14.54 -0.54 26.16
C TYR A 165 -14.83 -0.75 27.65
N SER A 166 -14.33 0.10 28.55
CA SER A 166 -14.44 -0.07 30.00
C SER A 166 -15.87 0.06 30.56
N THR A 167 -16.77 0.73 29.85
CA THR A 167 -18.18 0.89 30.25
C THR A 167 -19.12 -0.11 29.57
N HIS A 168 -18.59 -0.94 28.66
CA HIS A 168 -19.40 -1.85 27.86
C HIS A 168 -19.77 -3.12 28.65
N GLU A 169 -20.96 -3.67 28.42
CA GLU A 169 -21.43 -4.89 29.10
C GLU A 169 -20.49 -6.10 28.88
N LEU A 170 -19.88 -6.18 27.69
CA LEU A 170 -18.88 -7.20 27.35
C LEU A 170 -17.64 -7.12 28.24
N TYR A 171 -17.21 -5.93 28.64
CA TYR A 171 -16.08 -5.78 29.55
C TYR A 171 -16.42 -6.33 30.94
N GLY A 172 -17.62 -6.02 31.45
CA GLY A 172 -18.12 -6.58 32.69
C GLY A 172 -18.23 -8.11 32.65
N LYS A 173 -18.65 -8.67 31.51
CA LYS A 173 -18.69 -10.12 31.26
C LYS A 173 -17.28 -10.72 31.28
N LEU A 174 -16.33 -10.17 30.54
CA LEU A 174 -14.95 -10.67 30.49
C LEU A 174 -14.22 -10.57 31.83
N LYS A 175 -14.47 -9.51 32.61
CA LYS A 175 -13.93 -9.37 33.96
C LYS A 175 -14.53 -10.39 34.94
N LYS A 176 -15.84 -10.69 34.83
CA LYS A 176 -16.47 -11.78 35.60
C LYS A 176 -15.88 -13.15 35.24
N LEU A 177 -15.45 -13.32 33.99
CA LEU A 177 -14.76 -14.53 33.50
C LEU A 177 -13.26 -14.57 33.88
N GLN A 178 -12.78 -13.59 34.66
CA GLN A 178 -11.39 -13.50 35.14
C GLN A 178 -10.34 -13.46 34.01
N VAL A 179 -10.68 -12.94 32.84
CA VAL A 179 -9.71 -12.71 31.76
C VAL A 179 -8.79 -11.56 32.21
N ARG A 180 -7.52 -11.87 32.48
CA ARG A 180 -6.61 -10.97 33.20
C ARG A 180 -6.10 -9.84 32.32
N PHE A 181 -5.75 -10.15 31.07
CA PHE A 181 -4.99 -9.26 30.19
C PHE A 181 -5.84 -8.47 29.17
N VAL A 182 -7.15 -8.36 29.40
CA VAL A 182 -8.06 -7.61 28.50
C VAL A 182 -7.61 -6.15 28.36
N ASP A 183 -7.29 -5.48 29.46
CA ASP A 183 -6.89 -4.07 29.43
C ASP A 183 -5.58 -3.88 28.67
N ASP A 184 -4.60 -4.76 28.92
CA ASP A 184 -3.31 -4.76 28.23
C ASP A 184 -3.45 -5.00 26.72
N PHE A 185 -4.33 -5.93 26.33
CA PHE A 185 -4.61 -6.24 24.94
C PHE A 185 -5.23 -5.06 24.19
N VAL A 186 -6.28 -4.46 24.76
CA VAL A 186 -6.95 -3.31 24.14
C VAL A 186 -5.98 -2.14 24.00
N GLN A 187 -5.18 -1.85 25.04
CA GLN A 187 -4.15 -0.81 24.96
C GLN A 187 -3.07 -1.12 23.92
N HIS A 188 -2.67 -2.39 23.78
CA HIS A 188 -1.69 -2.80 22.79
C HIS A 188 -2.20 -2.59 21.36
N LEU A 189 -3.45 -2.96 21.08
CA LEU A 189 -4.06 -2.73 19.76
C LEU A 189 -4.20 -1.25 19.45
N HIS A 190 -4.68 -0.43 20.40
CA HIS A 190 -4.75 1.02 20.21
C HIS A 190 -3.36 1.63 19.96
N ARG A 191 -2.30 1.15 20.62
CA ARG A 191 -0.91 1.59 20.33
C ARG A 191 -0.46 1.16 18.94
N GLN A 192 -0.82 -0.03 18.48
CA GLN A 192 -0.52 -0.47 17.12
C GLN A 192 -1.31 0.29 16.05
N GLU A 193 -2.56 0.65 16.31
CA GLU A 193 -3.36 1.48 15.40
C GLU A 193 -2.78 2.89 15.27
N VAL A 194 -2.35 3.49 16.38
CA VAL A 194 -1.65 4.79 16.35
C VAL A 194 -0.29 4.71 15.65
N ALA A 195 0.35 3.52 15.65
CA ALA A 195 1.63 3.29 14.98
C ALA A 195 1.51 2.87 13.51
N LYS A 196 0.36 2.33 13.07
CA LYS A 196 0.07 2.05 11.67
C LYS A 196 -0.34 3.37 11.01
N PRO A 197 0.30 3.83 9.92
CA PRO A 197 -0.23 4.93 9.15
C PRO A 197 -1.56 4.47 8.53
N GLN A 198 -2.68 4.82 9.16
CA GLN A 198 -4.03 4.36 8.79
C GLN A 198 -4.45 4.80 7.37
N ASN A 199 -3.75 5.77 6.77
CA ASN A 199 -4.13 6.34 5.48
C ASN A 199 -3.01 6.15 4.45
N LYS A 200 -2.60 4.90 4.18
CA LYS A 200 -1.72 4.64 3.04
C LYS A 200 -2.54 4.75 1.76
N ARG A 201 -2.38 5.86 1.05
CA ARG A 201 -3.00 6.11 -0.25
C ARG A 201 -2.53 5.04 -1.24
N LEU A 202 -3.45 4.46 -2.02
CA LEU A 202 -3.08 3.55 -3.09
C LEU A 202 -2.24 4.29 -4.13
N THR A 203 -1.18 3.65 -4.59
CA THR A 203 -0.32 4.19 -5.64
C THR A 203 -1.00 3.99 -7.00
N PRO A 204 -0.68 4.82 -8.02
CA PRO A 204 -1.20 4.62 -9.38
C PRO A 204 -0.93 3.21 -9.95
N ALA A 205 0.16 2.57 -9.50
CA ALA A 205 0.49 1.19 -9.85
C ALA A 205 -0.48 0.18 -9.23
N GLU A 206 -0.92 0.40 -7.99
CA GLU A 206 -1.93 -0.41 -7.31
C GLU A 206 -3.33 -0.20 -7.90
N GLU A 207 -3.63 1.02 -8.39
CA GLU A 207 -4.90 1.33 -9.08
C GLU A 207 -4.92 0.91 -10.56
N GLY A 208 -3.74 0.62 -11.14
CA GLY A 208 -3.60 0.10 -12.49
C GLY A 208 -3.69 1.14 -13.61
N TYR A 209 -3.26 2.39 -13.36
CA TYR A 209 -3.16 3.43 -14.40
C TYR A 209 -1.75 4.03 -14.48
N LYS A 210 -1.47 4.71 -15.61
CA LYS A 210 -0.23 5.45 -15.81
C LYS A 210 -0.47 6.93 -15.50
N PRO A 211 0.05 7.44 -14.37
CA PRO A 211 -0.14 8.82 -13.98
C PRO A 211 0.67 9.77 -14.87
N ASN A 212 0.17 10.99 -15.02
CA ASN A 212 0.88 12.07 -15.67
C ASN A 212 1.68 12.86 -14.62
N TYR A 213 2.97 12.60 -14.57
CA TYR A 213 3.86 13.21 -13.59
C TYR A 213 4.25 14.63 -13.97
N LYS A 214 4.23 15.50 -12.96
CA LYS A 214 4.69 16.88 -13.05
C LYS A 214 5.68 17.16 -11.93
N THR A 215 6.69 17.97 -12.19
CA THR A 215 7.63 18.40 -11.16
C THR A 215 7.29 19.81 -10.66
N ILE A 216 7.35 20.01 -9.34
CA ILE A 216 7.12 21.28 -8.67
C ILE A 216 8.33 21.59 -7.79
N SER A 217 8.91 22.78 -7.92
CA SER A 217 10.11 23.19 -7.18
C SER A 217 9.90 24.31 -6.17
N LYS A 218 8.81 25.08 -6.32
CA LYS A 218 8.54 26.27 -5.51
C LYS A 218 7.07 26.35 -5.15
N ILE A 219 6.78 26.32 -3.85
CA ILE A 219 5.42 26.33 -3.32
C ILE A 219 5.33 27.37 -2.21
N GLN A 220 4.32 28.21 -2.28
CA GLN A 220 3.91 29.05 -1.16
C GLN A 220 2.68 28.41 -0.51
N VAL A 221 2.83 27.88 0.69
CA VAL A 221 1.75 27.24 1.44
C VAL A 221 0.99 28.31 2.23
N GLU A 222 -0.33 28.29 2.12
CA GLU A 222 -1.25 29.19 2.82
C GLU A 222 -1.92 28.44 3.97
N ASP A 223 -2.48 27.25 3.71
CA ASP A 223 -3.19 26.45 4.71
C ASP A 223 -2.73 24.99 4.71
N ILE A 224 -2.77 24.36 5.89
CA ILE A 224 -2.58 22.92 6.07
C ILE A 224 -3.88 22.36 6.65
N VAL A 225 -4.49 21.40 5.96
CA VAL A 225 -5.77 20.80 6.36
C VAL A 225 -5.55 19.33 6.71
N PHE A 226 -6.06 18.93 7.87
CA PHE A 226 -6.18 17.54 8.30
C PHE A 226 -7.66 17.21 8.43
N ASP A 227 -8.11 16.24 7.65
CA ASP A 227 -9.48 15.73 7.67
C ASP A 227 -9.49 14.28 8.19
N ASP A 228 -10.64 13.85 8.67
CA ASP A 228 -10.81 12.65 9.52
C ASP A 228 -10.50 11.35 8.80
N ASN A 229 -10.64 11.37 7.47
CA ASN A 229 -10.54 10.19 6.63
C ASN A 229 -9.49 10.33 5.53
N THR A 230 -8.74 11.43 5.49
CA THR A 230 -7.84 11.75 4.36
C THR A 230 -6.41 12.05 4.79
N THR A 231 -5.51 11.94 3.83
CA THR A 231 -4.12 12.38 3.99
C THR A 231 -4.06 13.90 4.15
N PRO A 232 -3.07 14.45 4.90
CA PRO A 232 -2.95 15.89 5.02
C PRO A 232 -2.84 16.56 3.65
N SER A 233 -3.46 17.73 3.55
CA SER A 233 -3.50 18.50 2.30
C SER A 233 -2.91 19.89 2.51
N LEU A 234 -1.98 20.26 1.62
CA LEU A 234 -1.43 21.61 1.54
C LEU A 234 -2.21 22.42 0.52
N PHE A 235 -2.74 23.56 0.96
CA PHE A 235 -3.32 24.56 0.08
C PHE A 235 -2.31 25.68 -0.12
N GLY A 236 -2.10 26.06 -1.38
CA GLY A 236 -1.09 27.06 -1.66
C GLY A 236 -1.09 27.53 -3.10
N LYS A 237 0.01 28.20 -3.46
CA LYS A 237 0.24 28.75 -4.79
C LYS A 237 1.59 28.30 -5.31
N ILE A 238 1.60 27.84 -6.56
CA ILE A 238 2.84 27.64 -7.31
C ILE A 238 3.05 28.79 -8.26
N ARG A 239 4.32 29.11 -8.50
CA ARG A 239 4.73 30.15 -9.44
C ARG A 239 5.06 29.51 -10.79
N ASN A 240 4.22 29.78 -11.79
CA ASN A 240 4.48 29.41 -13.18
C ASN A 240 4.91 30.67 -13.94
N GLY A 241 6.21 30.93 -13.99
CA GLY A 241 6.77 32.12 -14.62
C GLY A 241 6.37 33.42 -13.90
N ARG A 242 5.44 34.19 -14.49
CA ARG A 242 4.95 35.47 -13.95
C ARG A 242 3.63 35.37 -13.18
N SER A 243 2.89 34.26 -13.29
CA SER A 243 1.60 34.07 -12.61
C SER A 243 1.70 33.08 -11.45
N TYR A 244 0.80 33.26 -10.48
CA TYR A 244 0.58 32.32 -9.39
C TYR A 244 -0.71 31.55 -9.66
N SER A 245 -0.64 30.22 -9.60
CA SER A 245 -1.82 29.36 -9.69
C SER A 245 -2.06 28.67 -8.35
N ARG A 246 -3.31 28.70 -7.88
CA ARG A 246 -3.72 27.94 -6.69
C ARG A 246 -3.62 26.45 -6.98
N ILE A 247 -3.13 25.71 -6.00
CA ILE A 247 -3.03 24.26 -6.04
C ILE A 247 -3.36 23.68 -4.68
N THR A 248 -3.82 22.44 -4.70
CA THR A 248 -3.95 21.60 -3.52
C THR A 248 -3.04 20.39 -3.71
N ILE A 249 -2.23 20.07 -2.70
CA ILE A 249 -1.35 18.91 -2.71
C ILE A 249 -1.75 17.99 -1.58
N GLY A 250 -2.25 16.81 -1.89
CA GLY A 250 -2.42 15.71 -0.95
C GLY A 250 -1.11 14.93 -0.79
N LEU A 251 -0.72 14.65 0.45
CA LEU A 251 0.57 14.04 0.77
C LEU A 251 0.48 13.23 2.06
N GLU A 252 1.35 12.24 2.23
CA GLU A 252 1.42 11.48 3.47
C GLU A 252 1.99 12.32 4.62
N PHE A 253 1.72 11.89 5.86
CA PHE A 253 2.24 12.57 7.04
C PHE A 253 3.78 12.57 7.11
N SER A 254 4.41 11.51 6.60
CA SER A 254 5.87 11.39 6.45
C SER A 254 6.41 12.48 5.50
N GLU A 255 5.77 12.64 4.34
CA GLU A 255 6.11 13.64 3.32
C GLU A 255 5.89 15.06 3.84
N LEU A 256 4.81 15.29 4.59
CA LEU A 256 4.52 16.59 5.20
C LEU A 256 5.62 16.99 6.16
N ASN A 257 6.05 16.08 7.03
CA ASN A 257 7.15 16.36 7.94
C ASN A 257 8.45 16.66 7.19
N GLN A 258 8.77 15.90 6.13
CA GLN A 258 9.95 16.18 5.31
C GLN A 258 9.90 17.57 4.67
N LEU A 259 8.73 17.96 4.14
CA LEU A 259 8.51 19.29 3.57
C LEU A 259 8.66 20.41 4.60
N LEU A 260 8.04 20.26 5.78
CA LEU A 260 8.13 21.24 6.86
C LEU A 260 9.58 21.40 7.34
N MET A 261 10.33 20.30 7.47
CA MET A 261 11.75 20.37 7.84
C MET A 261 12.60 21.10 6.78
N SER A 262 12.20 21.07 5.51
CA SER A 262 12.86 21.85 4.44
C SER A 262 12.53 23.35 4.48
N GLY A 263 11.46 23.73 5.19
CA GLY A 263 10.96 25.10 5.34
C GLY A 263 11.70 25.95 6.38
N GLY A 264 12.78 25.46 6.96
CA GLY A 264 13.58 26.20 7.95
C GLY A 264 12.87 26.36 9.29
N GLU A 265 13.12 27.48 9.97
CA GLU A 265 12.64 27.74 11.33
C GLU A 265 11.10 27.74 11.42
N LEU A 266 10.42 28.45 10.50
CA LEU A 266 8.95 28.47 10.41
C LEU A 266 8.36 27.06 10.22
N GLY A 267 9.00 26.23 9.40
CA GLY A 267 8.55 24.87 9.17
C GLY A 267 8.63 23.99 10.42
N VAL A 268 9.68 24.17 11.24
CA VAL A 268 9.82 23.49 12.54
C VAL A 268 8.76 23.97 13.52
N GLU A 269 8.47 25.28 13.57
CA GLU A 269 7.42 25.85 14.41
C GLU A 269 6.04 25.29 14.05
N ILE A 270 5.71 25.27 12.75
CA ILE A 270 4.46 24.68 12.23
C ILE A 270 4.37 23.19 12.57
N SER A 271 5.46 22.42 12.40
CA SER A 271 5.50 20.99 12.75
C SER A 271 5.22 20.76 14.24
N ASN A 272 5.77 21.60 15.12
CA ASN A 272 5.54 21.52 16.55
C ASN A 272 4.10 21.91 16.93
N ALA A 273 3.52 22.91 16.26
CA ALA A 273 2.12 23.29 16.44
C ALA A 273 1.16 22.16 16.02
N ILE A 274 1.42 21.53 14.86
CA ILE A 274 0.67 20.37 14.38
C ILE A 274 0.71 19.23 15.41
N LYS A 275 1.91 18.87 15.90
CA LYS A 275 2.06 17.80 16.91
C LYS A 275 1.27 18.07 18.19
N LYS A 276 1.28 19.32 18.67
CA LYS A 276 0.51 19.72 19.87
C LYS A 276 -0.99 19.62 19.64
N ARG A 277 -1.50 20.02 18.46
CA ARG A 277 -2.92 19.96 18.14
C ARG A 277 -3.40 18.54 17.89
N LEU A 278 -2.63 17.72 17.18
CA LEU A 278 -2.96 16.30 16.96
C LEU A 278 -2.91 15.47 18.24
N ALA A 279 -2.08 15.84 19.22
CA ALA A 279 -2.07 15.20 20.54
C ALA A 279 -3.33 15.51 21.37
N ASN A 280 -4.05 16.60 21.06
CA ASN A 280 -5.24 17.01 21.78
C ASN A 280 -6.50 16.40 21.15
N ARG A 281 -7.02 15.32 21.75
CA ARG A 281 -8.21 14.59 21.28
C ARG A 281 -9.52 15.41 21.27
N ALA A 282 -9.51 16.61 21.86
CA ALA A 282 -10.63 17.54 21.88
C ALA A 282 -10.61 18.56 20.71
N ALA A 283 -9.65 18.47 19.79
CA ALA A 283 -9.60 19.37 18.63
C ALA A 283 -10.78 19.12 17.68
N GLU A 284 -11.45 20.21 17.27
CA GLU A 284 -12.47 20.16 16.22
C GLU A 284 -11.85 19.66 14.91
N LYS A 285 -12.56 18.74 14.26
CA LYS A 285 -12.22 18.18 12.96
C LYS A 285 -13.20 18.76 11.93
N PRO A 286 -12.76 19.22 10.75
CA PRO A 286 -11.39 19.19 10.21
C PRO A 286 -10.46 20.23 10.87
N LEU A 287 -9.21 19.83 11.11
CA LEU A 287 -8.19 20.73 11.63
C LEU A 287 -7.59 21.52 10.47
N VAL A 288 -7.89 22.82 10.43
CA VAL A 288 -7.29 23.77 9.49
C VAL A 288 -6.27 24.63 10.22
N ILE A 289 -5.07 24.72 9.66
CA ILE A 289 -4.00 25.58 10.14
C ILE A 289 -3.76 26.63 9.08
N ASP A 290 -4.26 27.84 9.31
CA ASP A 290 -3.95 29.02 8.49
C ASP A 290 -2.57 29.52 8.89
N ILE A 291 -1.59 29.32 8.02
CA ILE A 291 -0.18 29.63 8.33
C ILE A 291 -0.01 31.14 8.52
N LYS A 292 -0.68 31.94 7.68
CA LYS A 292 -0.51 33.39 7.72
C LYS A 292 -1.15 34.01 8.95
N ALA A 293 -2.31 33.51 9.37
CA ALA A 293 -2.97 33.98 10.58
C ALA A 293 -2.23 33.56 11.86
N GLU A 294 -1.67 32.35 11.89
CA GLU A 294 -1.02 31.81 13.09
C GLU A 294 0.45 32.22 13.25
N PHE A 295 1.19 32.34 12.16
CA PHE A 295 2.65 32.58 12.16
C PHE A 295 3.03 33.92 11.53
N GLY A 296 2.06 34.71 11.06
CA GLY A 296 2.26 36.07 10.53
C GLY A 296 2.79 36.14 9.09
N GLU A 297 3.39 35.07 8.57
CA GLU A 297 3.86 34.97 7.19
C GLU A 297 3.55 33.62 6.53
N ALA A 298 3.48 33.60 5.20
CA ALA A 298 3.21 32.37 4.45
C ALA A 298 4.48 31.51 4.33
N LEU A 299 4.35 30.19 4.50
CA LEU A 299 5.46 29.26 4.39
C LEU A 299 5.93 29.15 2.93
N LYS A 300 7.16 29.56 2.66
CA LYS A 300 7.79 29.46 1.33
C LYS A 300 8.73 28.28 1.27
N LEU A 301 8.39 27.32 0.41
CA LEU A 301 9.21 26.16 0.12
C LEU A 301 9.91 26.38 -1.22
N ASP A 302 11.11 26.97 -1.19
CA ASP A 302 11.90 27.29 -2.39
C ASP A 302 12.87 26.16 -2.81
N ASN A 303 13.08 25.18 -1.93
CA ASN A 303 13.99 24.04 -2.13
C ASN A 303 13.25 22.69 -1.99
N CYS A 304 11.94 22.66 -2.28
CA CYS A 304 11.16 21.43 -2.30
C CYS A 304 11.02 20.93 -3.73
N TYR A 305 11.58 19.78 -4.07
CA TYR A 305 11.44 19.21 -5.41
C TYR A 305 10.46 18.04 -5.35
N LEU A 306 9.22 18.29 -5.73
CA LEU A 306 8.15 17.30 -5.68
C LEU A 306 7.87 16.75 -7.07
N GLU A 307 7.79 15.43 -7.18
CA GLU A 307 7.13 14.75 -8.28
C GLU A 307 5.68 14.48 -7.87
N VAL A 308 4.76 15.07 -8.61
CA VAL A 308 3.33 15.02 -8.33
C VAL A 308 2.55 14.50 -9.52
N TYR A 309 1.36 13.96 -9.29
CA TYR A 309 0.44 13.55 -10.34
C TYR A 309 -0.99 13.95 -10.00
N LYS A 310 -1.85 14.02 -11.03
CA LYS A 310 -3.29 14.18 -10.83
C LYS A 310 -3.95 12.81 -10.66
N PRO A 311 -4.90 12.67 -9.72
CA PRO A 311 -5.74 11.48 -9.67
C PRO A 311 -6.51 11.30 -10.98
N GLN A 312 -6.72 10.04 -11.36
CA GLN A 312 -7.52 9.66 -12.53
C GLN A 312 -8.69 8.81 -12.06
N HIS A 313 -9.86 9.04 -12.65
CA HIS A 313 -11.04 8.21 -12.43
C HIS A 313 -11.45 7.50 -13.73
N LYS A 314 -12.11 6.35 -13.62
CA LYS A 314 -12.65 5.65 -14.78
C LYS A 314 -14.03 6.19 -15.13
N GLU A 315 -14.16 6.79 -16.31
CA GLU A 315 -15.44 7.13 -16.91
C GLU A 315 -15.55 6.43 -18.27
N GLY A 316 -16.58 5.59 -18.45
CA GLY A 316 -16.78 4.83 -19.70
C GLY A 316 -15.65 3.85 -20.05
N GLY A 317 -14.91 3.33 -19.06
CA GLY A 317 -13.81 2.38 -19.27
C GLY A 317 -12.48 3.03 -19.70
N LYS A 318 -12.42 4.37 -19.77
CA LYS A 318 -11.18 5.13 -19.98
C LYS A 318 -10.81 5.89 -18.71
N TRP A 319 -9.52 5.96 -18.43
CA TRP A 319 -9.00 6.80 -17.35
C TRP A 319 -9.03 8.26 -17.79
N MET A 320 -9.65 9.11 -16.97
CA MET A 320 -9.68 10.56 -17.17
C MET A 320 -9.13 11.28 -15.95
N GLU A 321 -8.31 12.31 -16.20
CA GLU A 321 -7.75 13.14 -15.14
C GLU A 321 -8.79 14.12 -14.57
N ASP A 322 -8.74 14.35 -13.26
CA ASP A 322 -9.56 15.37 -12.64
C ASP A 322 -9.21 16.78 -13.13
N LYS A 323 -10.26 17.56 -13.39
CA LYS A 323 -10.14 18.95 -13.85
C LYS A 323 -9.55 19.86 -12.77
N ASP A 324 -9.73 19.49 -11.50
CA ASP A 324 -9.28 20.28 -10.36
C ASP A 324 -7.76 20.37 -10.29
N ALA A 325 -7.26 21.45 -9.68
CA ALA A 325 -5.83 21.68 -9.44
C ALA A 325 -5.36 20.91 -8.18
N PHE A 326 -5.82 19.67 -8.06
CA PHE A 326 -5.51 18.77 -6.96
C PHE A 326 -4.45 17.76 -7.42
N TYR A 327 -3.38 17.64 -6.64
CA TYR A 327 -2.22 16.81 -6.97
C TYR A 327 -1.84 15.94 -5.79
N PHE A 328 -1.30 14.77 -6.09
CA PHE A 328 -0.74 13.85 -5.12
C PHE A 328 0.78 13.79 -5.25
N VAL A 329 1.51 13.83 -4.14
CA VAL A 329 2.96 13.61 -4.12
C VAL A 329 3.26 12.13 -4.33
N ASP A 330 4.08 11.80 -5.32
CA ASP A 330 4.60 10.45 -5.54
C ASP A 330 6.00 10.29 -4.95
N LYS A 331 6.84 11.31 -5.15
CA LYS A 331 8.22 11.29 -4.67
C LYS A 331 8.73 12.69 -4.36
N ILE A 332 9.43 12.83 -3.24
CA ILE A 332 10.29 13.99 -2.95
C ILE A 332 11.67 13.72 -3.55
N LEU A 333 12.06 14.54 -4.51
CA LEU A 333 13.31 14.44 -5.26
C LEU A 333 14.44 15.22 -4.57
N SER A 334 15.66 14.74 -4.73
CA SER A 334 16.85 15.55 -4.46
C SER A 334 17.06 16.60 -5.55
N LYS A 335 17.80 17.68 -5.23
CA LYS A 335 18.17 18.72 -6.20
C LYS A 335 18.82 18.15 -7.48
N LYS A 336 19.70 17.16 -7.33
CA LYS A 336 20.39 16.51 -8.45
C LYS A 336 19.42 15.74 -9.35
N GLU A 337 18.49 14.99 -8.75
CA GLU A 337 17.46 14.26 -9.50
C GLU A 337 16.51 15.21 -10.23
N PHE A 338 16.11 16.30 -9.56
CA PHE A 338 15.26 17.33 -10.16
C PHE A 338 15.95 18.00 -11.35
N GLU A 339 17.20 18.45 -11.22
CA GLU A 339 17.94 19.07 -12.32
C GLU A 339 18.12 18.12 -13.51
N LYS A 340 18.35 16.83 -13.24
CA LYS A 340 18.43 15.80 -14.29
C LYS A 340 17.10 15.68 -15.04
N LYS A 341 15.97 15.50 -14.32
CA LYS A 341 14.65 15.38 -14.93
C LYS A 341 14.24 16.65 -15.68
N ALA A 342 14.51 17.83 -15.12
CA ALA A 342 14.21 19.11 -15.76
C ALA A 342 14.97 19.26 -17.08
N LYS A 343 16.26 18.89 -17.13
CA LYS A 343 17.05 18.89 -18.37
C LYS A 343 16.54 17.86 -19.38
N GLU A 344 16.19 16.66 -18.95
CA GLU A 344 15.62 15.64 -19.84
C GLU A 344 14.31 16.12 -20.47
N GLU A 345 13.44 16.77 -19.69
CA GLU A 345 12.17 17.31 -20.20
C GLU A 345 12.39 18.49 -21.14
N GLU A 346 13.31 19.40 -20.82
CA GLU A 346 13.70 20.50 -21.72
C GLU A 346 14.25 19.98 -23.06
N VAL A 347 15.11 18.95 -23.01
CA VAL A 347 15.65 18.30 -24.22
C VAL A 347 14.54 17.64 -25.02
N LYS A 348 13.59 16.95 -24.38
CA LYS A 348 12.42 16.38 -25.07
C LYS A 348 11.57 17.45 -25.74
N THR A 349 11.28 18.57 -25.06
CA THR A 349 10.53 19.68 -25.64
C THR A 349 11.25 20.24 -26.87
N LYS A 350 12.56 20.48 -26.77
CA LYS A 350 13.37 20.95 -27.91
C LYS A 350 13.39 19.95 -29.06
N ILE A 351 13.48 18.65 -28.77
CA ILE A 351 13.37 17.59 -29.79
C ILE A 351 12.00 17.65 -30.46
N GLN A 352 10.92 17.76 -29.67
CA GLN A 352 9.56 17.85 -30.20
C GLN A 352 9.36 19.08 -31.10
N GLU A 353 9.84 20.26 -30.67
CA GLU A 353 9.84 21.48 -31.49
C GLU A 353 10.59 21.29 -32.81
N CYS A 354 11.77 20.66 -32.76
CA CYS A 354 12.53 20.32 -33.97
C CYS A 354 11.76 19.35 -34.89
N LEU A 355 11.13 18.31 -34.34
CA LEU A 355 10.31 17.37 -35.11
C LEU A 355 9.10 18.07 -35.75
N GLU A 356 8.47 19.01 -35.06
CA GLU A 356 7.36 19.79 -35.61
C GLU A 356 7.78 20.68 -36.77
N LEU A 357 8.94 21.35 -36.64
CA LEU A 357 9.53 22.13 -37.74
C LEU A 357 9.84 21.25 -38.96
N ILE A 358 10.46 20.09 -38.74
CA ILE A 358 10.79 19.13 -39.80
C ILE A 358 9.50 18.61 -40.49
N GLY A 359 8.47 18.26 -39.71
CA GLY A 359 7.18 17.87 -40.26
C GLY A 359 6.53 18.98 -41.08
N GLY A 360 6.62 20.23 -40.62
CA GLY A 360 6.15 21.41 -41.36
C GLY A 360 6.85 21.60 -42.71
N SER A 361 8.16 21.33 -42.78
CA SER A 361 8.91 21.38 -44.04
C SER A 361 8.40 20.36 -45.07
N TYR A 362 7.94 19.18 -44.65
CA TYR A 362 7.34 18.20 -45.57
C TYR A 362 5.97 18.65 -46.11
N VAL A 363 5.14 19.26 -45.27
CA VAL A 363 3.87 19.88 -45.72
C VAL A 363 4.15 20.96 -46.76
N TYR A 364 5.19 21.77 -46.54
CA TYR A 364 5.61 22.78 -47.49
C TYR A 364 6.10 22.16 -48.81
N TYR A 365 6.93 21.12 -48.76
CA TYR A 365 7.32 20.32 -49.93
C TYR A 365 6.11 19.78 -50.71
N GLN A 366 5.12 19.17 -50.04
CA GLN A 366 3.91 18.67 -50.68
C GLN A 366 3.13 19.79 -51.36
N ARG A 367 3.04 20.97 -50.74
CA ARG A 367 2.38 22.14 -51.33
C ARG A 367 3.10 22.60 -52.61
N LEU A 368 4.44 22.65 -52.61
CA LEU A 368 5.24 22.99 -53.79
C LEU A 368 5.04 21.96 -54.93
N ARG A 369 4.96 20.67 -54.60
CA ARG A 369 4.66 19.60 -55.58
C ARG A 369 3.27 19.75 -56.20
N ARG A 370 2.26 20.13 -55.40
CA ARG A 370 0.89 20.42 -55.92
C ARG A 370 0.86 21.63 -56.85
N LEU A 371 1.80 22.57 -56.72
CA LEU A 371 1.96 23.73 -57.60
C LEU A 371 2.76 23.42 -58.89
N GLY A 372 3.13 22.15 -59.12
CA GLY A 372 3.84 21.73 -60.34
C GLY A 372 5.36 21.92 -60.30
N ILE A 373 5.94 22.28 -59.14
CA ILE A 373 7.40 22.42 -58.99
C ILE A 373 8.04 21.03 -59.03
N THR A 374 9.21 20.93 -59.66
CA THR A 374 9.98 19.68 -59.78
C THR A 374 10.39 19.15 -58.40
N GLU A 375 10.66 17.85 -58.30
CA GLU A 375 10.97 17.22 -57.01
C GLU A 375 12.27 17.77 -56.39
N GLU A 376 13.32 17.88 -57.20
CA GLU A 376 14.61 18.46 -56.83
C GLU A 376 14.45 19.88 -56.30
N GLU A 377 13.70 20.73 -57.02
CA GLU A 377 13.52 22.13 -56.65
C GLU A 377 12.59 22.30 -55.43
N ALA A 378 11.57 21.45 -55.30
CA ALA A 378 10.70 21.45 -54.13
C ALA A 378 11.45 20.99 -52.86
N LYS A 379 12.33 19.98 -52.98
CA LYS A 379 13.21 19.53 -51.87
C LYS A 379 14.18 20.63 -51.46
N LEU A 380 14.82 21.29 -52.42
CA LEU A 380 15.70 22.44 -52.17
C LEU A 380 14.96 23.57 -51.44
N ARG A 381 13.80 24.01 -51.95
CA ARG A 381 13.04 25.13 -51.36
C ARG A 381 12.46 24.82 -49.99
N ALA A 382 12.17 23.55 -49.70
CA ALA A 382 11.71 23.09 -48.40
C ALA A 382 12.85 22.75 -47.41
N GLY A 383 14.11 22.87 -47.82
CA GLY A 383 15.26 22.50 -46.98
C GLY A 383 15.38 21.00 -46.71
N LEU A 384 14.81 20.15 -47.58
CA LEU A 384 14.77 18.69 -47.44
C LEU A 384 15.75 17.99 -48.43
N GLN A 385 16.91 18.58 -48.65
CA GLN A 385 17.91 18.01 -49.57
C GLN A 385 18.59 16.75 -49.01
N ASP A 386 18.71 16.67 -47.69
CA ASP A 386 19.23 15.49 -47.00
C ASP A 386 18.19 14.36 -47.03
N GLU A 387 18.59 13.17 -47.50
CA GLU A 387 17.69 12.03 -47.71
C GLU A 387 17.10 11.49 -46.39
N LEU A 388 17.86 11.54 -45.30
CA LEU A 388 17.39 11.12 -43.98
C LEU A 388 16.37 12.11 -43.43
N LEU A 389 16.64 13.41 -43.59
CA LEU A 389 15.73 14.48 -43.18
C LEU A 389 14.44 14.45 -44.00
N PHE A 390 14.52 14.17 -45.31
CA PHE A 390 13.35 13.95 -46.17
C PHE A 390 12.52 12.74 -45.69
N LYS A 391 13.15 11.59 -45.45
CA LYS A 391 12.47 10.39 -44.93
C LYS A 391 11.81 10.65 -43.57
N LEU A 392 12.54 11.23 -42.62
CA LEU A 392 12.03 11.58 -41.29
C LEU A 392 10.83 12.52 -41.38
N SER A 393 10.94 13.59 -42.17
CA SER A 393 9.85 14.54 -42.40
C SER A 393 8.60 13.90 -43.00
N SER A 394 8.77 12.92 -43.91
CA SER A 394 7.67 12.16 -44.50
C SER A 394 6.97 11.24 -43.50
N TYR A 395 7.72 10.60 -42.60
CA TYR A 395 7.15 9.76 -41.54
C TYR A 395 6.41 10.60 -40.49
N LEU A 396 6.96 11.75 -40.12
CA LEU A 396 6.32 12.68 -39.17
C LEU A 396 5.00 13.22 -39.71
N ASN A 397 4.89 13.47 -41.02
CA ASN A 397 3.63 13.86 -41.63
C ASN A 397 2.60 12.72 -41.61
N LYS A 398 3.02 11.48 -41.92
CA LYS A 398 2.13 10.29 -41.88
C LYS A 398 1.62 9.96 -40.48
N LEU A 399 2.27 10.43 -39.42
CA LEU A 399 1.81 10.27 -38.04
C LEU A 399 0.75 11.30 -37.63
N LYS A 400 0.60 12.39 -38.40
CA LYS A 400 -0.37 13.46 -38.15
C LYS A 400 -1.68 13.30 -38.95
N ASP A 401 -1.62 12.58 -40.08
CA ASP A 401 -2.77 12.13 -40.86
C ASP A 401 -3.39 10.86 -40.24
#